data_AF-A0A7C7UTW4-F1
#
_entry.id   AF-A0A7C7UTW4-F1
#
_cell.length_a   1.000
_cell.length_b   1.000
_cell.length_c   1.000
_cell.angle_alpha   90.00
_cell.angle_beta   90.00
_cell.angle_gamma   90.00
#
_symmetry.space_group_name_H-M   'P 1'
#
loop_
_entity.id
_entity.type
_entity.pdbx_description
1 polymer ?
#
loop_
_entity_poly.entity_id
_entity_poly.type
_entity_poly.pdbx_seq_one_letter_code
_entity_poly.pdbx_strand_id
1 'polypeptide(L)'
;MSEDIPVALRRLVFERVEGRCEYCLLPQAAVVYRHEPDHIIPREHGGRTEANNLALACTRCNRYKGPNVGSFDPQTGNLVPFYDPRTQVWRDHFQLDGPFIRPLTPQGRKISQPPPRPPVGSGHTSTGAISLTFHYALRPRISATQAASSSSSSGGGG
;
A
#
# COMPACT_ATOMS: atom_id res chain seq x y z
N MET A 1 -5.64 -1.76 -27.47
CA MET A 1 -4.75 -2.81 -26.95
C MET A 1 -3.99 -2.21 -25.77
N SER A 2 -4.24 -2.66 -24.55
CA SER A 2 -3.55 -2.11 -23.37
C SER A 2 -2.10 -2.55 -23.40
N GLU A 3 -1.19 -1.60 -23.55
CA GLU A 3 0.25 -1.86 -23.49
C GLU A 3 0.62 -2.44 -22.11
N ASP A 4 1.40 -3.51 -22.16
CA ASP A 4 1.80 -4.28 -20.99
C ASP A 4 2.83 -3.49 -20.15
N ILE A 5 2.79 -3.64 -18.82
CA ILE A 5 3.77 -2.95 -17.96
C ILE A 5 5.18 -3.56 -18.20
N PRO A 6 6.20 -2.77 -18.57
CA PRO A 6 7.52 -3.34 -18.89
C PRO A 6 8.09 -4.20 -17.74
N VAL A 7 8.76 -5.30 -18.08
CA VAL A 7 9.33 -6.24 -17.08
C VAL A 7 10.26 -5.53 -16.11
N ALA A 8 11.09 -4.61 -16.61
CA ALA A 8 11.98 -3.79 -15.77
C ALA A 8 11.20 -2.98 -14.74
N LEU A 9 10.05 -2.43 -15.12
CA LEU A 9 9.21 -1.63 -14.25
C LEU A 9 8.47 -2.50 -13.21
N ARG A 10 7.99 -3.68 -13.62
CA ARG A 10 7.43 -4.70 -12.72
C ARG A 10 8.45 -5.09 -11.64
N ARG A 11 9.71 -5.33 -12.05
CA ARG A 11 10.82 -5.66 -11.14
C ARG A 11 11.13 -4.53 -10.18
N LEU A 12 11.26 -3.29 -10.68
CA LEU A 12 11.53 -2.11 -9.87
C LEU A 12 10.48 -1.90 -8.76
N VAL A 13 9.19 -1.99 -9.13
CA VAL A 13 8.08 -1.81 -8.19
C VAL A 13 8.04 -2.93 -7.16
N PHE A 14 8.43 -4.15 -7.52
CA PHE A 14 8.53 -5.27 -6.60
C PHE A 14 9.68 -5.12 -5.60
N GLU A 15 10.88 -4.79 -6.09
CA GLU A 15 12.11 -4.74 -5.29
C GLU A 15 12.10 -3.56 -4.29
N ARG A 16 11.59 -2.39 -4.67
CA ARG A 16 11.62 -1.19 -3.80
C ARG A 16 10.90 -1.36 -2.46
N VAL A 17 9.94 -2.30 -2.40
CA VAL A 17 9.14 -2.62 -1.21
C VAL A 17 9.32 -4.08 -0.76
N GLU A 18 10.40 -4.72 -1.20
CA GLU A 18 10.77 -6.09 -0.77
C GLU A 18 9.63 -7.09 -0.97
N GLY A 19 8.88 -6.96 -2.07
CA GLY A 19 7.75 -7.81 -2.41
C GLY A 19 6.53 -7.63 -1.49
N ARG A 20 6.44 -6.57 -0.69
CA ARG A 20 5.29 -6.28 0.18
C ARG A 20 4.27 -5.43 -0.54
N CYS A 21 2.99 -5.74 -0.34
CA CYS A 21 1.91 -4.89 -0.80
C CYS A 21 2.04 -3.49 -0.17
N GLU A 22 2.06 -2.44 -0.96
CA GLU A 22 2.25 -1.06 -0.47
C GLU A 22 1.04 -0.53 0.30
N TYR A 23 -0.12 -1.17 0.13
CA TYR A 23 -1.37 -0.81 0.79
C TYR A 23 -1.52 -1.50 2.15
N CYS A 24 -1.30 -2.82 2.20
CA CYS A 24 -1.55 -3.63 3.40
C CYS A 24 -0.32 -4.32 3.99
N LEU A 25 0.88 -4.05 3.47
CA LEU A 25 2.17 -4.61 3.93
C LEU A 25 2.28 -6.15 3.89
N LEU A 26 1.27 -6.83 3.34
CA LEU A 26 1.26 -8.28 3.15
C LEU A 26 2.47 -8.68 2.30
N PRO A 27 3.36 -9.57 2.79
CA PRO A 27 4.52 -10.01 2.03
C PRO A 27 4.13 -11.02 0.95
N GLN A 28 4.82 -10.99 -0.20
CA GLN A 28 4.61 -11.95 -1.29
C GLN A 28 4.68 -13.41 -0.82
N ALA A 29 5.58 -13.71 0.12
CA ALA A 29 5.76 -15.05 0.66
C ALA A 29 4.53 -15.59 1.42
N ALA A 30 3.58 -14.73 1.81
CA ALA A 30 2.37 -15.11 2.52
C ALA A 30 1.18 -15.46 1.62
N VAL A 31 1.34 -15.34 0.29
CA VAL A 31 0.25 -15.52 -0.67
C VAL A 31 0.70 -16.31 -1.89
N VAL A 32 -0.23 -17.09 -2.44
CA VAL A 32 0.00 -17.89 -3.66
C VAL A 32 0.04 -17.01 -4.90
N TYR A 33 -0.83 -16.01 -4.98
CA TYR A 33 -0.89 -15.10 -6.13
C TYR A 33 0.21 -14.04 -6.04
N ARG A 34 0.86 -13.79 -7.18
CA ARG A 34 1.87 -12.74 -7.29
C ARG A 34 1.22 -11.36 -7.09
N HIS A 35 1.91 -10.49 -6.37
CA HIS A 35 1.57 -9.08 -6.31
C HIS A 35 1.85 -8.42 -7.66
N GLU A 36 0.94 -7.56 -8.08
CA GLU A 36 0.99 -6.92 -9.39
C GLU A 36 1.15 -5.42 -9.23
N PRO A 37 1.83 -4.73 -10.16
CA PRO A 37 1.81 -3.28 -10.17
C PRO A 37 0.40 -2.78 -10.50
N ASP A 38 -0.13 -1.99 -9.59
CA ASP A 38 -1.39 -1.28 -9.68
C ASP A 38 -1.12 0.19 -10.03
N HIS A 39 -1.92 0.74 -10.93
CA HIS A 39 -1.85 2.16 -11.29
C HIS A 39 -2.58 2.98 -10.24
N ILE A 40 -1.85 3.82 -9.50
CA ILE A 40 -2.39 4.72 -8.47
C ILE A 40 -3.48 5.60 -9.09
N ILE A 41 -3.15 6.27 -10.20
CA ILE A 41 -4.09 6.83 -11.16
C ILE A 41 -4.25 5.82 -12.29
N PRO A 42 -5.42 5.19 -12.45
CA PRO A 42 -5.66 4.21 -13.51
C PRO A 42 -5.50 4.77 -14.91
N ARG A 43 -5.13 3.91 -15.86
CA ARG A 43 -4.91 4.31 -17.27
C ARG A 43 -6.14 4.93 -17.92
N GLU A 44 -7.33 4.43 -17.58
CA GLU A 44 -8.60 4.99 -18.06
C GLU A 44 -8.87 6.43 -17.58
N HIS A 45 -8.17 6.86 -16.54
CA HIS A 45 -8.16 8.22 -16.04
C HIS A 45 -6.90 9.01 -16.47
N GLY A 46 -6.20 8.54 -17.51
CA GLY A 46 -5.01 9.19 -18.06
C GLY A 46 -3.71 8.88 -17.32
N GLY A 47 -3.73 7.92 -16.37
CA GLY A 47 -2.55 7.53 -15.62
C GLY A 47 -1.48 6.87 -16.50
N ARG A 48 -0.23 7.34 -16.37
CA ARG A 48 0.92 6.83 -17.13
C ARG A 48 1.47 5.54 -16.51
N THR A 49 2.02 4.66 -17.35
CA THR A 49 2.74 3.47 -16.88
C THR A 49 4.18 3.84 -16.53
N GLU A 50 4.38 4.38 -15.34
CA GLU A 50 5.67 4.84 -14.84
C GLU A 50 5.83 4.55 -13.35
N ALA A 51 7.07 4.52 -12.85
CA ALA A 51 7.37 4.07 -11.49
C ALA A 51 6.63 4.88 -10.40
N ASN A 52 6.44 6.17 -10.66
CA ASN A 52 5.76 7.11 -9.77
C ASN A 52 4.23 7.02 -9.81
N ASN A 53 3.65 6.28 -10.75
CA ASN A 53 2.21 6.02 -10.80
C ASN A 53 1.87 4.55 -10.56
N LEU A 54 2.86 3.70 -10.28
CA LEU A 54 2.64 2.31 -9.93
C LEU A 54 2.84 2.09 -8.44
N ALA A 55 2.07 1.18 -7.86
CA ALA A 55 2.22 0.64 -6.51
C ALA A 55 2.21 -0.89 -6.57
N LEU A 56 3.04 -1.58 -5.78
CA LEU A 56 2.92 -3.04 -5.71
C LEU A 56 1.70 -3.41 -4.88
N ALA A 57 0.73 -4.10 -5.48
CA ALA A 57 -0.53 -4.44 -4.83
C ALA A 57 -0.78 -5.95 -4.80
N CYS A 58 -1.29 -6.45 -3.67
CA CYS A 58 -1.83 -7.80 -3.63
C CYS A 58 -3.17 -7.87 -4.36
N THR A 59 -3.56 -9.07 -4.81
CA THR A 59 -4.81 -9.30 -5.57
C THR A 59 -6.03 -8.71 -4.87
N ARG A 60 -6.07 -8.77 -3.53
CA ARG A 60 -7.18 -8.22 -2.72
C ARG A 60 -7.25 -6.70 -2.80
N CYS A 61 -6.14 -6.00 -2.52
CA CYS A 61 -6.12 -4.53 -2.56
C CYS A 61 -6.32 -4.01 -3.98
N ASN A 62 -5.68 -4.65 -4.97
CA ASN A 62 -5.83 -4.29 -6.38
C ASN A 62 -7.29 -4.42 -6.84
N ARG A 63 -7.95 -5.55 -6.56
CA ARG A 63 -9.36 -5.75 -6.90
C ARG A 63 -10.29 -4.78 -6.18
N TYR A 64 -10.02 -4.48 -4.91
CA TYR A 64 -10.84 -3.55 -4.14
C TYR A 64 -10.77 -2.13 -4.71
N LYS A 65 -9.57 -1.65 -5.06
CA LYS A 65 -9.36 -0.35 -5.70
C LYS A 65 -10.05 -0.32 -7.07
N GLY A 66 -9.79 -1.34 -7.88
CA GLY A 66 -10.23 -1.41 -9.27
C GLY A 66 -9.79 -0.16 -10.04
N PRO A 67 -10.64 0.38 -10.93
CA PRO A 67 -10.34 1.59 -11.67
C PRO A 67 -10.53 2.88 -10.86
N ASN A 68 -10.84 2.81 -9.56
CA ASN A 68 -11.15 4.01 -8.79
C ASN A 68 -9.88 4.67 -8.24
N VAL A 69 -9.98 5.99 -8.03
CA VAL A 69 -8.97 6.82 -7.31
C VAL A 69 -9.43 7.23 -5.91
N GLY A 70 -10.67 6.90 -5.56
CA GLY A 70 -11.29 7.25 -4.29
C GLY A 70 -12.66 6.60 -4.13
N SER A 71 -13.27 6.80 -2.96
CA SER A 71 -14.60 6.28 -2.62
C SER A 71 -15.23 7.13 -1.52
N PHE A 72 -16.56 7.14 -1.43
CA PHE A 72 -17.29 7.83 -0.37
C PHE A 72 -17.05 7.20 1.00
N ASP A 73 -16.51 7.95 1.96
CA ASP A 73 -16.31 7.50 3.35
C ASP A 73 -17.64 7.22 4.03
N PRO A 74 -17.92 5.97 4.48
CA PRO A 74 -19.21 5.63 5.07
C PRO A 74 -19.50 6.38 6.37
N GLN A 75 -18.48 6.92 7.04
CA GLN A 75 -18.68 7.69 8.27
C GLN A 75 -19.10 9.13 8.00
N THR A 76 -18.63 9.72 6.91
CA THR A 76 -18.79 11.16 6.64
C THR A 76 -19.62 11.46 5.40
N GLY A 77 -19.84 10.47 4.53
CA GLY A 77 -20.48 10.65 3.23
C GLY A 77 -19.62 11.39 2.20
N ASN A 78 -18.42 11.84 2.57
CA ASN A 78 -17.56 12.62 1.69
C ASN A 78 -16.77 11.73 0.74
N LEU A 79 -16.54 12.21 -0.48
CA LEU A 79 -15.61 11.56 -1.41
C LEU A 79 -14.18 11.71 -0.87
N VAL A 80 -13.52 10.58 -0.61
CA VAL A 80 -12.15 10.55 -0.08
C VAL A 80 -11.23 9.85 -1.08
N PRO A 81 -10.08 10.44 -1.44
CA PRO A 81 -9.10 9.78 -2.29
C PRO A 81 -8.52 8.56 -1.58
N PHE A 82 -8.13 7.55 -2.36
CA PHE A 82 -7.39 6.42 -1.82
C PHE A 82 -5.99 6.86 -1.37
N TYR A 83 -5.42 6.06 -0.47
CA TYR A 83 -4.05 6.26 -0.02
C TYR A 83 -3.06 6.14 -1.19
N ASP A 84 -2.17 7.13 -1.30
CA ASP A 84 -1.13 7.18 -2.33
C ASP A 84 0.26 6.93 -1.70
N PRO A 85 0.86 5.74 -1.92
CA PRO A 85 2.16 5.39 -1.34
C PRO A 85 3.34 6.17 -1.94
N ARG A 86 3.13 7.08 -2.88
CA ARG A 86 4.15 7.96 -3.46
C ARG A 86 4.20 9.32 -2.78
N THR A 87 3.07 9.79 -2.27
CA THR A 87 2.95 11.12 -1.68
C THR A 87 2.64 11.07 -0.17
N GLN A 88 2.22 9.92 0.35
CA GLN A 88 1.79 9.75 1.74
C GLN A 88 2.66 8.74 2.50
N VAL A 89 2.77 8.95 3.82
CA VAL A 89 3.51 8.06 4.73
C VAL A 89 2.54 7.06 5.35
N TRP A 90 2.81 5.76 5.18
CA TRP A 90 1.89 4.70 5.63
C TRP A 90 1.51 4.81 7.11
N ARG A 91 2.48 5.11 7.98
CA ARG A 91 2.27 5.18 9.44
C ARG A 91 1.38 6.35 9.89
N ASP A 92 1.20 7.36 9.05
CA ASP A 92 0.32 8.49 9.35
C ASP A 92 -1.15 8.13 9.06
N HIS A 93 -1.37 7.14 8.19
CA HIS A 93 -2.70 6.70 7.76
C HIS A 93 -3.13 5.37 8.39
N PHE A 94 -2.18 4.54 8.82
CA PHE A 94 -2.42 3.19 9.32
C PHE A 94 -1.55 2.84 10.51
N GLN A 95 -2.10 1.97 11.35
CA GLN A 95 -1.39 1.32 12.44
C GLN A 95 -1.53 -0.19 12.33
N LEU A 96 -0.48 -0.93 12.64
CA LEU A 96 -0.58 -2.38 12.81
C LEU A 96 -1.01 -2.70 14.23
N ASP A 97 -2.02 -3.55 14.35
CA ASP A 97 -2.59 -4.04 15.60
C ASP A 97 -2.65 -5.58 15.52
N GLY A 98 -1.53 -6.21 15.87
CA GLY A 98 -1.31 -7.64 15.64
C GLY A 98 -1.47 -8.01 14.15
N PRO A 99 -2.41 -8.91 13.78
CA PRO A 99 -2.66 -9.28 12.39
C PRO A 99 -3.55 -8.28 11.64
N PHE A 100 -4.05 -7.23 12.31
CA PHE A 100 -4.99 -6.27 11.74
C PHE A 100 -4.31 -4.95 11.38
N ILE A 101 -4.90 -4.26 10.40
CA ILE A 101 -4.54 -2.90 10.03
C ILE A 101 -5.65 -1.98 10.50
N ARG A 102 -5.33 -1.10 11.45
CA ARG A 102 -6.23 -0.08 11.95
C ARG A 102 -6.04 1.21 11.16
N PRO A 103 -7.07 1.73 10.47
CA PRO A 103 -6.98 3.01 9.79
C PRO A 103 -7.02 4.16 10.80
N LEU A 104 -6.19 5.18 10.59
CA LEU A 104 -6.10 6.40 11.41
C LEU A 104 -6.78 7.61 10.75
N THR A 105 -6.99 7.54 9.44
CA THR A 105 -7.50 8.65 8.60
C THR A 105 -8.66 8.19 7.70
N PRO A 106 -9.45 9.12 7.15
CA PRO A 106 -10.46 8.80 6.14
C PRO A 106 -9.89 8.02 4.94
N GLN A 107 -8.72 8.41 4.44
CA GLN A 107 -8.03 7.72 3.34
C GLN A 107 -7.68 6.29 3.75
N GLY A 108 -7.22 6.12 5.00
CA GLY A 108 -6.90 4.80 5.54
C GLY A 108 -8.10 3.88 5.62
N ARG A 109 -9.28 4.39 5.99
CA ARG A 109 -10.53 3.61 6.01
C ARG A 109 -10.91 3.03 4.65
N LYS A 110 -10.30 3.53 3.56
CA LYS A 110 -10.57 3.07 2.21
C LYS A 110 -9.62 2.02 1.67
N ILE A 111 -8.36 1.95 2.09
CA ILE A 111 -7.40 1.05 1.43
C ILE A 111 -7.20 -0.31 2.14
N SER A 112 -7.91 -0.59 3.23
CA SER A 112 -7.63 -1.77 4.07
C SER A 112 -8.88 -2.54 4.52
N GLN A 113 -9.74 -2.95 3.58
CA GLN A 113 -10.98 -3.73 3.82
C GLN A 113 -12.03 -3.07 4.76
N PRO A 114 -13.31 -3.50 4.73
CA PRO A 114 -14.07 -3.64 5.97
C PRO A 114 -13.45 -4.77 6.82
N PRO A 115 -13.43 -4.71 8.16
CA PRO A 115 -12.98 -5.84 8.97
C PRO A 115 -13.74 -7.12 8.56
N PRO A 116 -13.14 -8.33 8.69
CA PRO A 116 -13.91 -9.56 8.56
C PRO A 116 -15.13 -9.43 9.48
N ARG A 117 -16.34 -9.65 8.94
CA ARG A 117 -17.54 -9.65 9.79
C ARG A 117 -17.29 -10.66 10.91
N PRO A 118 -17.59 -10.34 12.18
CA PRO A 118 -17.58 -11.36 13.22
C PRO A 118 -18.49 -12.50 12.74
N PRO A 119 -18.13 -13.77 13.02
CA PRO A 119 -19.01 -14.88 12.67
C PRO A 119 -20.39 -14.58 13.26
N VAL A 120 -21.41 -14.52 12.40
CA VAL A 120 -22.80 -14.46 12.86
C VAL A 120 -23.00 -15.71 13.72
N GLY A 121 -23.46 -15.51 14.95
CA GLY A 121 -23.48 -16.55 15.97
C GLY A 121 -24.07 -17.85 15.46
N SER A 122 -23.25 -18.90 15.45
CA SER A 122 -23.71 -20.28 15.51
C SER A 122 -23.08 -20.83 16.77
N GLY A 123 -23.85 -20.81 17.86
CA GLY A 123 -23.43 -21.45 19.09
C GLY A 123 -23.37 -22.94 18.84
N HIS A 124 -22.19 -23.50 18.59
CA HIS A 124 -21.87 -24.89 18.85
C HIS A 124 -20.36 -25.00 19.13
N THR A 125 -20.06 -25.50 20.32
CA THR A 125 -18.72 -25.86 20.78
C THR A 125 -18.13 -26.94 19.87
N SER A 126 -17.00 -26.68 19.22
CA SER A 126 -16.08 -27.75 18.84
C SER A 126 -14.66 -27.23 18.64
N THR A 127 -13.79 -27.78 19.48
CA THR A 127 -12.33 -27.80 19.49
C THR A 127 -11.68 -27.73 18.10
N GLY A 128 -10.80 -26.74 17.91
CA GLY A 128 -9.94 -26.67 16.71
C GLY A 128 -9.31 -25.30 16.49
N ALA A 129 -8.57 -24.77 17.47
CA ALA A 129 -7.83 -23.52 17.30
C ALA A 129 -6.63 -23.74 16.36
N ILE A 130 -6.80 -23.46 15.07
CA ILE A 130 -5.66 -23.26 14.17
C ILE A 130 -5.06 -21.89 14.50
N SER A 131 -4.08 -21.89 15.40
CA SER A 131 -3.28 -20.71 15.74
C SER A 131 -2.32 -20.40 14.58
N LEU A 132 -2.76 -19.59 13.63
CA LEU A 132 -1.86 -18.98 12.64
C LEU A 132 -1.20 -17.75 13.27
N THR A 133 -0.20 -18.00 14.12
CA THR A 133 0.64 -16.95 14.69
C THR A 133 1.58 -16.42 13.60
N PHE A 134 1.12 -15.42 12.85
CA PHE A 134 1.96 -14.70 11.88
C PHE A 134 2.80 -13.64 12.60
N HIS A 135 3.97 -14.06 13.11
CA HIS A 135 5.01 -13.15 13.57
C HIS A 135 5.73 -12.53 12.38
N TYR A 136 5.18 -11.46 11.81
CA TYR A 136 5.95 -10.58 10.92
C TYR A 136 6.58 -9.47 11.74
N ALA A 137 7.78 -9.72 12.25
CA ALA A 137 8.61 -8.70 12.87
C ALA A 137 8.89 -7.57 11.86
N LEU A 138 8.30 -6.40 12.11
CA LEU A 138 8.49 -5.19 11.35
C LEU A 138 9.85 -4.60 11.73
N ARG A 139 10.84 -4.67 10.85
CA ARG A 139 12.01 -3.80 11.00
C ARG A 139 11.60 -2.37 10.60
N PRO A 140 11.74 -1.36 11.47
CA PRO A 140 11.50 0.01 11.07
C PRO A 140 12.59 0.43 10.07
N ARG A 141 12.20 1.00 8.92
CA ARG A 141 13.13 1.79 8.11
C ARG A 141 13.50 3.05 8.89
N ILE A 142 14.79 3.23 9.13
CA ILE A 142 15.42 4.50 9.48
C ILE A 142 15.53 5.29 8.17
N SER A 143 15.13 6.57 8.23
CA SER A 143 15.15 7.55 7.14
C SER A 143 16.54 8.19 7.04
N ALA A 144 16.99 8.54 5.83
CA ALA A 144 17.99 9.60 5.64
C ALA A 144 17.92 10.18 4.22
N THR A 145 17.30 11.35 4.16
CA THR A 145 17.48 12.47 3.25
C THR A 145 18.89 12.58 2.66
N GLN A 146 19.02 12.73 1.35
CA GLN A 146 20.18 13.42 0.76
C GLN A 146 19.74 14.79 0.28
N ALA A 147 20.08 15.80 1.08
CA ALA A 147 20.18 17.18 0.66
C ALA A 147 21.49 17.33 -0.12
N ALA A 148 21.41 17.71 -1.40
CA ALA A 148 22.56 18.21 -2.13
C ALA A 148 22.57 19.73 -1.98
N SER A 149 23.38 20.20 -1.05
CA SER A 149 23.85 21.59 -0.97
C SER A 149 25.30 21.59 -1.46
N SER A 150 25.58 22.25 -2.57
CA SER A 150 26.93 22.66 -2.91
C SER A 150 26.91 24.14 -3.24
N SER A 151 27.13 24.91 -2.19
CA SER A 151 27.61 26.29 -2.19
C SER A 151 29.07 26.30 -2.64
N SER A 152 29.36 26.96 -3.76
CA SER A 152 30.71 27.41 -4.12
C SER A 152 30.85 28.88 -3.76
N SER A 153 31.67 29.17 -2.76
CA SER A 153 32.05 30.52 -2.34
C SER A 153 33.53 30.78 -2.64
N SER A 154 33.75 31.99 -3.14
CA SER A 154 34.90 32.89 -2.93
C SER A 154 36.28 32.58 -3.52
N GLY A 155 36.71 33.47 -4.41
CA GLY A 155 38.09 33.87 -4.61
C GLY A 155 38.13 35.32 -5.12
N GLY A 156 38.42 36.27 -4.24
CA GLY A 156 38.70 37.67 -4.58
C GLY A 156 40.01 38.10 -3.93
N GLY A 157 40.73 39.01 -4.57
CA GLY A 157 41.87 39.74 -4.00
C GLY A 157 43.16 39.63 -4.82
N GLY A 158 43.51 40.72 -5.50
CA GLY A 158 44.74 40.92 -6.27
C GLY A 158 44.58 42.10 -7.22
#